data_AF-A0A2E7BVS5-F1
#
_entry.id   AF-A0A2E7BVS5-F1
#
_cell.length_a   1.000
_cell.length_b   1.000
_cell.length_c   1.000
_cell.angle_alpha   90.00
_cell.angle_beta   90.00
_cell.angle_gamma   90.00
#
_symmetry.space_group_name_H-M   'P 1'
#
loop_
_entity.id
_entity.type
_entity.pdbx_description
1 polymer ?
#
loop_
_entity_poly.entity_id
_entity_poly.type
_entity_poly.pdbx_seq_one_letter_code
_entity_poly.pdbx_strand_id
1 'polypeptide(L)'
;MQGRTMACLVLLGLPLAAGCEPEPPPEPPPPTPADIQIQINELASSGTDPVELYNQGDEAVDLAGWYLTDDIDHGVNGALYDPASKEGELVFAPGTLIAPGGYLVIHKGVGVGMHPFGLSGDGETVSLLNQDLAMVDQVTYGAGDGEISYCRVAGEWALCEPTFGRENRGRNCGNGQLDEGERCDGDAGLTTCEALGGFTGGRLACAADCKQFETSACERPAAPACEHLGLRLNEVCHKDSKCGVEGVTQGDWLEIYNAAAEAADVSGCYLRIFETTGALRRGSTQLASIRGLEFASVPGGGYLVLDNNKAIVDLADGSVAELLGSDGETLVNGLTASSAYRAEGEACSIDEDGDVPTPGAENVCQDD
;
A
#
# COMPACT_ATOMS: atom_id res chain seq x y z
N MET A 1 -28.58 35.98 -48.74
CA MET A 1 -30.01 36.18 -49.03
C MET A 1 -30.55 34.94 -49.74
N GLN A 2 -31.65 34.40 -49.20
CA GLN A 2 -32.71 33.59 -49.84
C GLN A 2 -32.36 32.22 -50.46
N GLY A 3 -32.87 31.16 -49.81
CA GLY A 3 -33.18 29.85 -50.39
C GLY A 3 -34.34 29.24 -49.59
N ARG A 4 -35.58 29.48 -50.01
CA ARG A 4 -36.53 28.59 -50.73
C ARG A 4 -37.28 27.57 -49.84
N THR A 5 -38.59 27.68 -50.02
CA THR A 5 -39.79 27.10 -49.43
C THR A 5 -39.91 25.56 -49.42
N MET A 6 -40.54 25.06 -48.34
CA MET A 6 -41.23 23.79 -48.08
C MET A 6 -41.64 22.88 -49.26
N ALA A 7 -41.53 21.57 -49.03
CA ALA A 7 -42.61 20.61 -49.29
C ALA A 7 -42.50 19.42 -48.31
N CYS A 8 -43.46 19.33 -47.39
CA CYS A 8 -43.59 18.26 -46.40
C CYS A 8 -44.50 17.17 -47.00
N LEU A 9 -43.98 15.95 -47.18
CA LEU A 9 -44.75 14.79 -47.60
C LEU A 9 -45.12 13.99 -46.33
N VAL A 10 -46.40 14.04 -45.96
CA VAL A 10 -46.96 13.26 -44.85
C VAL A 10 -47.17 11.82 -45.33
N LEU A 11 -46.40 10.86 -44.81
CA LEU A 11 -46.75 9.44 -44.82
C LEU A 11 -47.32 9.06 -43.45
N LEU A 12 -48.55 8.55 -43.49
CA LEU A 12 -49.32 8.06 -42.36
C LEU A 12 -48.82 6.68 -41.90
N GLY A 13 -48.68 6.53 -40.58
CA GLY A 13 -49.11 5.32 -39.87
C GLY A 13 -48.03 4.29 -39.50
N LEU A 14 -47.44 4.44 -38.31
CA LEU A 14 -46.93 3.39 -37.42
C LEU A 14 -46.77 4.02 -36.01
N PRO A 15 -47.28 3.42 -34.91
CA PRO A 15 -47.05 3.97 -33.58
C PRO A 15 -45.64 3.56 -33.13
N LEU A 16 -44.70 4.51 -33.16
CA LEU A 16 -43.43 4.38 -32.44
C LEU A 16 -43.68 4.73 -30.97
N ALA A 17 -44.00 3.74 -30.16
CA ALA A 17 -43.78 3.83 -28.72
C ALA A 17 -42.29 3.57 -28.47
N ALA A 18 -41.46 4.58 -28.68
CA ALA A 18 -40.09 4.58 -28.17
C ALA A 18 -40.19 4.84 -26.66
N GLY A 19 -40.04 3.78 -25.86
CA GLY A 19 -39.89 3.91 -24.42
C GLY A 19 -38.65 4.74 -24.10
N CYS A 20 -38.82 5.79 -23.31
CA CYS A 20 -37.73 6.34 -22.50
C CYS A 20 -37.52 5.38 -21.33
N GLU A 21 -36.75 4.32 -21.54
CA GLU A 21 -36.14 3.60 -20.44
C GLU A 21 -34.68 4.06 -20.35
N PRO A 22 -34.22 4.57 -19.19
CA PRO A 22 -32.83 5.01 -19.05
C PRO A 22 -31.91 3.83 -19.27
N GLU A 23 -30.84 4.02 -20.03
CA GLU A 23 -29.81 2.99 -20.20
C GLU A 23 -29.27 2.56 -18.83
N PRO A 24 -29.06 1.25 -18.60
CA PRO A 24 -28.44 0.78 -17.37
C PRO A 24 -27.06 1.42 -17.22
N PRO A 25 -26.64 1.76 -15.99
CA PRO A 25 -25.33 2.37 -15.77
C PRO A 25 -24.23 1.47 -16.35
N PRO A 26 -23.17 2.06 -16.92
CA PRO A 26 -22.04 1.29 -17.44
C PRO A 26 -21.47 0.42 -16.32
N GLU A 27 -21.22 -0.86 -16.61
CA GLU A 27 -20.53 -1.76 -15.69
C GLU A 27 -19.15 -1.18 -15.34
N PRO A 28 -18.71 -1.31 -14.08
CA PRO A 28 -17.39 -0.85 -13.68
C PRO A 28 -16.32 -1.52 -14.56
N PRO A 29 -15.24 -0.80 -14.90
CA PRO A 29 -14.16 -1.40 -15.68
C PRO A 29 -13.62 -2.65 -14.95
N PRO A 30 -13.24 -3.71 -15.69
CA PRO A 30 -12.63 -4.87 -15.09
C PRO A 30 -11.37 -4.43 -14.29
N PRO A 31 -11.15 -4.96 -13.08
CA PRO A 31 -10.01 -4.59 -12.27
C PRO A 31 -8.70 -4.86 -13.03
N THR A 32 -7.76 -3.94 -12.94
CA THR A 32 -6.45 -4.09 -13.56
C THR A 32 -5.63 -5.16 -12.82
N PRO A 33 -4.66 -5.85 -13.44
CA PRO A 33 -3.83 -6.86 -12.75
C PRO A 33 -3.09 -6.34 -11.50
N ALA A 34 -2.86 -5.03 -11.39
CA ALA A 34 -2.27 -4.39 -10.20
C ALA A 34 -3.26 -4.22 -9.02
N ASP A 35 -4.56 -4.44 -9.25
CA ASP A 35 -5.62 -4.34 -8.23
C ASP A 35 -6.02 -5.71 -7.68
N ILE A 36 -5.39 -6.79 -8.15
CA ILE A 36 -5.72 -8.14 -7.72
C ILE A 36 -4.99 -8.46 -6.40
N GLN A 37 -5.75 -8.45 -5.30
CA GLN A 37 -5.25 -8.69 -3.94
C GLN A 37 -5.17 -10.17 -3.54
N ILE A 38 -5.34 -11.09 -4.50
CA ILE A 38 -5.22 -12.53 -4.26
C ILE A 38 -3.81 -12.97 -4.57
N GLN A 39 -3.16 -13.65 -3.62
CA GLN A 39 -1.81 -14.17 -3.78
C GLN A 39 -1.74 -15.65 -3.38
N ILE A 40 -0.72 -16.35 -3.89
CA ILE A 40 -0.33 -17.65 -3.34
C ILE A 40 0.34 -17.38 -1.99
N ASN A 41 -0.15 -18.02 -0.93
CA ASN A 41 0.21 -17.70 0.45
C ASN A 41 1.06 -18.75 1.12
N GLU A 42 0.76 -20.03 0.91
CA GLU A 42 1.41 -21.17 1.53
C GLU A 42 1.30 -22.38 0.60
N LEU A 43 2.35 -23.19 0.49
CA LEU A 43 2.30 -24.49 -0.19
C LEU A 43 3.16 -25.54 0.52
N ALA A 44 2.82 -26.82 0.32
CA ALA A 44 3.67 -27.92 0.74
C ALA A 44 3.70 -29.03 -0.32
N SER A 45 4.87 -29.57 -0.60
CA SER A 45 5.10 -30.73 -1.49
C SER A 45 4.95 -32.07 -0.76
N SER A 46 4.22 -32.08 0.36
CA SER A 46 3.98 -33.25 1.19
C SER A 46 2.50 -33.38 1.55
N GLY A 47 2.12 -34.56 2.03
CA GLY A 47 0.73 -34.87 2.32
C GLY A 47 -0.13 -34.91 1.06
N THR A 48 -1.01 -33.90 0.89
CA THR A 48 -1.94 -33.78 -0.25
C THR A 48 -1.53 -32.66 -1.20
N ASP A 49 -0.25 -32.30 -1.24
CA ASP A 49 0.29 -31.21 -2.04
C ASP A 49 -0.48 -29.87 -1.90
N PRO A 50 -0.86 -29.43 -0.69
CA PRO A 50 -1.76 -28.28 -0.53
C PRO A 50 -1.15 -26.97 -1.06
N VAL A 51 -1.98 -26.16 -1.69
CA VAL A 51 -1.70 -24.77 -2.08
C VAL A 51 -2.76 -23.87 -1.47
N GLU A 52 -2.35 -22.81 -0.79
CA GLU A 52 -3.24 -21.83 -0.19
C GLU A 52 -3.19 -20.50 -0.93
N LEU A 53 -4.37 -19.92 -1.14
CA LEU A 53 -4.54 -18.54 -1.58
C LEU A 53 -4.99 -17.67 -0.42
N TYR A 54 -4.51 -16.43 -0.39
CA TYR A 54 -4.89 -15.42 0.59
C TYR A 54 -5.40 -14.16 -0.10
N ASN A 55 -6.50 -13.60 0.42
CA ASN A 55 -7.02 -12.31 0.01
C ASN A 55 -6.50 -11.20 0.93
N GLN A 56 -5.54 -10.42 0.45
CA GLN A 56 -4.97 -9.26 1.14
C GLN A 56 -5.86 -8.01 1.08
N GLY A 57 -6.91 -8.05 0.26
CA GLY A 57 -7.80 -6.93 0.02
C GLY A 57 -8.85 -6.77 1.11
N ASP A 58 -9.56 -5.66 1.02
CA ASP A 58 -10.70 -5.29 1.88
C ASP A 58 -12.06 -5.70 1.28
N GLU A 59 -12.07 -6.24 0.06
CA GLU A 59 -13.27 -6.78 -0.60
C GLU A 59 -13.18 -8.29 -0.88
N ALA A 60 -14.34 -8.96 -0.93
CA ALA A 60 -14.40 -10.37 -1.29
C ALA A 60 -14.14 -10.56 -2.79
N VAL A 61 -13.35 -11.56 -3.15
CA VAL A 61 -13.02 -11.87 -4.55
C VAL A 61 -13.61 -13.21 -4.96
N ASP A 62 -14.34 -13.25 -6.08
CA ASP A 62 -14.77 -14.49 -6.73
C ASP A 62 -13.69 -14.94 -7.72
N LEU A 63 -13.18 -16.16 -7.52
CA LEU A 63 -12.16 -16.76 -8.36
C LEU A 63 -12.74 -17.51 -9.55
N ALA A 64 -14.06 -17.44 -9.81
CA ALA A 64 -14.69 -18.13 -10.92
C ALA A 64 -13.90 -17.97 -12.25
N GLY A 65 -13.47 -19.09 -12.83
CA GLY A 65 -12.73 -19.11 -14.09
C GLY A 65 -11.24 -18.78 -13.99
N TRP A 66 -10.69 -18.52 -12.80
CA TRP A 66 -9.25 -18.40 -12.58
C TRP A 66 -8.56 -19.78 -12.64
N TYR A 67 -7.24 -19.75 -12.76
CA TYR A 67 -6.41 -20.93 -12.97
C TYR A 67 -5.32 -21.05 -11.92
N LEU A 68 -5.12 -22.28 -11.42
CA LEU A 68 -3.95 -22.66 -10.63
C LEU A 68 -3.22 -23.79 -11.35
N THR A 69 -1.92 -23.64 -11.58
CA THR A 69 -1.09 -24.59 -12.34
C THR A 69 0.33 -24.64 -11.81
N ASP A 70 0.98 -25.81 -11.89
CA ASP A 70 2.43 -26.00 -11.71
C ASP A 70 3.19 -26.09 -13.05
N ASP A 71 2.47 -26.09 -14.17
CA ASP A 71 3.03 -26.17 -15.52
C ASP A 71 2.86 -24.82 -16.25
N ILE A 72 3.98 -24.11 -16.40
CA ILE A 72 4.12 -22.97 -17.30
C ILE A 72 4.96 -23.35 -18.51
N ASP A 73 4.54 -24.37 -19.24
CA ASP A 73 4.64 -24.37 -20.71
C ASP A 73 3.54 -23.49 -21.35
N HIS A 74 3.14 -22.43 -20.65
CA HIS A 74 2.37 -21.29 -21.16
C HIS A 74 3.25 -20.45 -22.12
N GLY A 75 3.60 -21.06 -23.26
CA GLY A 75 4.02 -20.40 -24.49
C GLY A 75 5.47 -19.96 -24.57
N VAL A 76 6.42 -20.91 -24.64
CA VAL A 76 7.56 -20.71 -25.55
C VAL A 76 6.99 -20.47 -26.94
N ASN A 77 6.98 -19.21 -27.40
CA ASN A 77 6.49 -18.71 -28.70
C ASN A 77 5.04 -18.22 -28.80
N GLY A 78 4.38 -17.80 -27.71
CA GLY A 78 3.16 -16.97 -27.81
C GLY A 78 1.94 -17.63 -28.45
N ALA A 79 1.84 -18.97 -28.37
CA ALA A 79 0.57 -19.65 -28.62
C ALA A 79 -0.37 -19.40 -27.43
N LEU A 80 -1.62 -19.01 -27.73
CA LEU A 80 -2.68 -18.83 -26.74
C LEU A 80 -2.92 -20.16 -26.02
N TYR A 81 -3.11 -20.07 -24.70
CA TYR A 81 -3.77 -21.07 -23.86
C TYR A 81 -4.84 -21.86 -24.62
N ASP A 82 -4.79 -23.19 -24.52
CA ASP A 82 -5.88 -24.06 -24.96
C ASP A 82 -6.68 -24.54 -23.74
N PRO A 83 -7.81 -23.88 -23.39
CA PRO A 83 -8.71 -24.39 -22.34
C PRO A 83 -9.27 -25.78 -22.64
N ALA A 84 -9.09 -26.29 -23.87
CA ALA A 84 -9.45 -27.64 -24.25
C ALA A 84 -8.35 -28.67 -23.93
N SER A 85 -7.10 -28.27 -23.65
CA SER A 85 -6.08 -29.16 -23.08
C SER A 85 -6.35 -29.34 -21.59
N LYS A 86 -7.40 -30.11 -21.27
CA LYS A 86 -7.93 -30.35 -19.92
C LYS A 86 -7.01 -31.14 -18.98
N GLU A 87 -5.71 -31.15 -19.20
CA GLU A 87 -4.78 -31.97 -18.44
C GLU A 87 -3.81 -31.06 -17.70
N GLY A 88 -3.84 -31.11 -16.37
CA GLY A 88 -2.78 -30.54 -15.53
C GLY A 88 -3.15 -29.36 -14.63
N GLU A 89 -4.25 -28.64 -14.87
CA GLU A 89 -4.58 -27.40 -14.13
C GLU A 89 -5.92 -27.45 -13.36
N LEU A 90 -6.06 -26.59 -12.35
CA LEU A 90 -7.34 -26.31 -11.69
C LEU A 90 -7.97 -25.06 -12.29
N VAL A 91 -9.22 -25.19 -12.77
CA VAL A 91 -10.10 -24.06 -13.06
C VAL A 91 -11.09 -23.88 -11.90
N PHE A 92 -11.09 -22.72 -11.26
CA PHE A 92 -11.98 -22.44 -10.13
C PHE A 92 -13.44 -22.36 -10.58
N ALA A 93 -14.32 -23.03 -9.84
CA ALA A 93 -15.75 -23.08 -10.14
C ALA A 93 -16.46 -21.76 -9.74
N PRO A 94 -17.61 -21.43 -10.35
CA PRO A 94 -18.42 -20.29 -9.93
C PRO A 94 -18.76 -20.30 -8.44
N GLY A 95 -18.70 -19.14 -7.78
CA GLY A 95 -18.97 -19.00 -6.35
C GLY A 95 -17.80 -19.39 -5.45
N THR A 96 -16.59 -19.48 -5.99
CA THR A 96 -15.36 -19.67 -5.20
C THR A 96 -14.94 -18.32 -4.65
N LEU A 97 -15.51 -17.95 -3.50
CA LEU A 97 -15.30 -16.65 -2.86
C LEU A 97 -14.22 -16.73 -1.78
N ILE A 98 -13.27 -15.81 -1.81
CA ILE A 98 -12.37 -15.53 -0.69
C ILE A 98 -12.77 -14.18 -0.09
N ALA A 99 -13.27 -14.21 1.15
CA ALA A 99 -13.60 -12.99 1.89
C ALA A 99 -12.35 -12.12 2.13
N PRO A 100 -12.50 -10.82 2.48
CA PRO A 100 -11.37 -9.98 2.91
C PRO A 100 -10.60 -10.65 4.05
N GLY A 101 -9.28 -10.74 3.94
CA GLY A 101 -8.45 -11.44 4.91
C GLY A 101 -8.71 -12.95 4.99
N GLY A 102 -9.42 -13.52 4.03
CA GLY A 102 -9.78 -14.94 3.98
C GLY A 102 -8.69 -15.79 3.32
N TYR A 103 -8.70 -17.09 3.66
CA TYR A 103 -7.80 -18.10 3.13
C TYR A 103 -8.60 -19.17 2.39
N LEU A 104 -8.07 -19.65 1.27
CA LEU A 104 -8.60 -20.81 0.55
C LEU A 104 -7.49 -21.84 0.40
N VAL A 105 -7.67 -23.01 1.02
CA VAL A 105 -6.73 -24.14 0.91
C VAL A 105 -7.24 -25.10 -0.17
N ILE A 106 -6.43 -25.28 -1.21
CA ILE A 106 -6.67 -26.18 -2.32
C ILE A 106 -5.79 -27.41 -2.11
N HIS A 107 -6.41 -28.59 -2.02
CA HIS A 107 -5.70 -29.85 -1.92
C HIS A 107 -5.67 -30.57 -3.27
N LYS A 108 -4.67 -31.42 -3.46
CA LYS A 108 -4.62 -32.31 -4.62
C LYS A 108 -5.76 -33.32 -4.61
N GLY A 109 -6.37 -33.53 -5.76
CA GLY A 109 -7.41 -34.53 -5.95
C GLY A 109 -8.18 -34.39 -7.26
N VAL A 110 -9.32 -35.07 -7.34
CA VAL A 110 -10.20 -35.12 -8.52
C VAL A 110 -11.58 -34.52 -8.24
N GLY A 111 -11.70 -33.74 -7.18
CA GLY A 111 -12.95 -33.10 -6.72
C GLY A 111 -13.07 -31.64 -7.14
N VAL A 112 -14.26 -31.06 -6.92
CA VAL A 112 -14.47 -29.61 -7.09
C VAL A 112 -13.57 -28.86 -6.12
N GLY A 113 -12.84 -27.86 -6.62
CA GLY A 113 -11.90 -27.07 -5.81
C GLY A 113 -10.62 -27.81 -5.42
N MET A 114 -10.28 -28.91 -6.10
CA MET A 114 -9.02 -29.64 -5.91
C MET A 114 -8.17 -29.54 -7.16
N HIS A 115 -6.86 -29.39 -6.99
CA HIS A 115 -5.94 -29.35 -8.13
C HIS A 115 -5.50 -30.76 -8.56
N PRO A 116 -5.27 -31.01 -9.85
CA PRO A 116 -4.96 -32.36 -10.36
C PRO A 116 -3.47 -32.71 -10.33
N PHE A 117 -2.60 -31.72 -10.11
CA PHE A 117 -1.14 -31.85 -10.20
C PHE A 117 -0.48 -32.15 -8.85
N GLY A 118 0.81 -32.47 -8.85
CA GLY A 118 1.55 -32.83 -7.64
C GLY A 118 2.80 -31.99 -7.50
N LEU A 119 3.09 -31.56 -6.29
CA LEU A 119 4.21 -30.68 -6.00
C LEU A 119 5.49 -31.48 -5.73
N SER A 120 6.56 -31.17 -6.45
CA SER A 120 7.85 -31.85 -6.35
C SER A 120 8.65 -31.40 -5.12
N GLY A 121 9.23 -32.34 -4.37
CA GLY A 121 10.17 -32.03 -3.29
C GLY A 121 11.54 -31.52 -3.79
N ASP A 122 11.85 -31.69 -5.08
CA ASP A 122 13.10 -31.21 -5.70
C ASP A 122 13.02 -29.73 -6.14
N GLY A 123 11.88 -29.08 -5.91
CA GLY A 123 11.59 -27.71 -6.33
C GLY A 123 10.70 -27.66 -7.57
N GLU A 124 9.84 -26.65 -7.61
CA GLU A 124 8.84 -26.45 -8.67
C GLU A 124 8.39 -24.99 -8.73
N THR A 125 7.54 -24.66 -9.70
CA THR A 125 6.91 -23.33 -9.82
C THR A 125 5.40 -23.49 -9.86
N VAL A 126 4.68 -22.78 -8.99
CA VAL A 126 3.21 -22.74 -8.97
C VAL A 126 2.77 -21.34 -9.32
N SER A 127 1.74 -21.24 -10.15
CA SER A 127 1.24 -19.98 -10.70
C SER A 127 -0.27 -19.86 -10.59
N LEU A 128 -0.71 -18.66 -10.27
CA LEU A 128 -2.10 -18.24 -10.23
C LEU A 128 -2.35 -17.27 -11.39
N LEU A 129 -3.33 -17.58 -12.22
CA LEU A 129 -3.75 -16.71 -13.32
C LEU A 129 -5.23 -16.35 -13.15
N ASN A 130 -5.61 -15.16 -13.58
CA ASN A 130 -7.01 -14.76 -13.60
C ASN A 130 -7.77 -15.37 -14.79
N GLN A 131 -9.07 -15.08 -14.90
CA GLN A 131 -9.93 -15.57 -15.99
C GLN A 131 -9.45 -15.19 -17.41
N ASP A 132 -8.70 -14.09 -17.52
CA ASP A 132 -8.13 -13.58 -18.77
C ASP A 132 -6.72 -14.13 -19.03
N LEU A 133 -6.26 -15.07 -18.19
CA LEU A 133 -4.92 -15.68 -18.21
C LEU A 133 -3.79 -14.69 -17.95
N ALA A 134 -4.12 -13.56 -17.32
CA ALA A 134 -3.09 -12.67 -16.81
C ALA A 134 -2.49 -13.29 -15.55
N MET A 135 -1.17 -13.28 -15.45
CA MET A 135 -0.45 -13.69 -14.25
C MET A 135 -0.88 -12.82 -13.07
N VAL A 136 -1.35 -13.47 -12.01
CA VAL A 136 -1.69 -12.82 -10.75
C VAL A 136 -0.53 -12.95 -9.77
N ASP A 137 -0.08 -14.18 -9.54
CA ASP A 137 1.04 -14.45 -8.65
C ASP A 137 1.76 -15.74 -9.07
N GLN A 138 3.03 -15.84 -8.70
CA GLN A 138 3.87 -17.00 -8.98
C GLN A 138 4.87 -17.21 -7.84
N VAL A 139 5.08 -18.46 -7.49
CA VAL A 139 6.11 -18.88 -6.54
C VAL A 139 6.94 -19.99 -7.13
N THR A 140 8.26 -19.85 -7.02
CA THR A 140 9.23 -20.90 -7.30
C THR A 140 9.93 -21.25 -6.00
N TYR A 141 10.02 -22.55 -5.68
CA TYR A 141 10.70 -23.03 -4.49
C TYR A 141 11.77 -24.06 -4.84
N GLY A 142 12.81 -24.18 -4.02
CA GLY A 142 13.93 -25.08 -4.24
C GLY A 142 13.73 -26.47 -3.64
N ALA A 143 14.71 -27.34 -3.88
CA ALA A 143 14.74 -28.68 -3.30
C ALA A 143 14.69 -28.62 -1.77
N GLY A 144 13.72 -29.33 -1.17
CA GLY A 144 13.50 -29.36 0.27
C GLY A 144 12.67 -28.21 0.83
N ASP A 145 12.48 -27.11 0.09
CA ASP A 145 11.82 -25.92 0.63
C ASP A 145 10.32 -26.14 0.85
N GLY A 146 9.68 -26.86 -0.06
CA GLY A 146 8.26 -27.23 0.02
C GLY A 146 7.96 -28.44 0.91
N GLU A 147 8.96 -29.18 1.42
CA GLU A 147 8.70 -30.48 2.05
C GLU A 147 7.82 -30.41 3.31
N ILE A 148 7.96 -29.34 4.10
CA ILE A 148 7.14 -29.11 5.30
C ILE A 148 6.06 -28.09 4.99
N SER A 149 6.49 -26.85 4.73
CA SER A 149 5.67 -25.76 4.25
C SER A 149 6.58 -24.61 3.82
N TYR A 150 6.25 -23.99 2.69
CA TYR A 150 6.86 -22.78 2.16
C TYR A 150 5.77 -21.73 2.05
N CYS A 151 5.96 -20.57 2.68
CA CYS A 151 4.88 -19.59 2.82
C CYS A 151 5.39 -18.16 2.91
N ARG A 152 4.47 -17.21 2.70
CA ARG A 152 4.73 -15.78 2.83
C ARG A 152 4.63 -15.36 4.29
N VAL A 153 5.77 -15.10 4.93
CA VAL A 153 5.87 -14.57 6.30
C VAL A 153 6.26 -13.10 6.20
N ALA A 154 5.42 -12.20 6.74
CA ALA A 154 5.60 -10.74 6.61
C ALA A 154 5.76 -10.27 5.14
N GLY A 155 5.13 -10.97 4.19
CA GLY A 155 5.17 -10.67 2.75
C GLY A 155 6.27 -11.39 1.96
N GLU A 156 7.26 -11.97 2.64
CA GLU A 156 8.42 -12.63 2.03
C GLU A 156 8.30 -14.15 2.10
N TRP A 157 8.74 -14.86 1.06
CA TRP A 157 8.75 -16.32 1.05
C TRP A 157 9.82 -16.89 2.00
N ALA A 158 9.41 -17.79 2.88
CA ALA A 158 10.27 -18.45 3.84
C ALA A 158 9.81 -19.87 4.17
N LEU A 159 10.71 -20.66 4.75
CA LEU A 159 10.34 -21.91 5.40
C LEU A 159 9.52 -21.60 6.65
N CYS A 160 8.43 -22.36 6.84
CA CYS A 160 7.50 -22.11 7.94
C CYS A 160 6.92 -23.38 8.55
N GLU A 161 6.25 -23.18 9.69
CA GLU A 161 5.33 -24.17 10.22
C GLU A 161 4.06 -24.23 9.33
N PRO A 162 3.45 -25.40 9.12
CA PRO A 162 2.21 -25.49 8.37
C PRO A 162 1.06 -24.71 9.04
N THR A 163 0.52 -23.73 8.32
CA THR A 163 -0.46 -22.76 8.84
C THR A 163 -1.72 -22.63 7.98
N PHE A 164 -1.96 -23.59 7.09
CA PHE A 164 -3.16 -23.65 6.26
C PHE A 164 -4.46 -23.28 6.99
N GLY A 165 -5.17 -22.28 6.45
CA GLY A 165 -6.42 -21.70 6.92
C GLY A 165 -6.25 -20.51 7.88
N ARG A 166 -5.02 -20.04 8.12
CA ARG A 166 -4.73 -18.93 9.05
C ARG A 166 -3.39 -18.25 8.70
N GLU A 167 -3.04 -17.22 9.47
CA GLU A 167 -1.81 -16.46 9.30
C GLU A 167 -0.54 -17.32 9.43
N ASN A 168 0.39 -17.11 8.48
CA ASN A 168 1.67 -17.79 8.38
C ASN A 168 2.62 -17.44 9.53
N ARG A 169 3.53 -18.37 9.85
CA ARG A 169 4.59 -18.14 10.85
C ARG A 169 5.90 -18.75 10.42
N GLY A 170 7.01 -18.01 10.60
CA GLY A 170 8.35 -18.50 10.28
C GLY A 170 8.67 -19.82 10.97
N ARG A 171 9.56 -20.63 10.38
CA ARG A 171 9.98 -21.90 10.98
C ARG A 171 10.54 -21.66 12.38
N ASN A 172 10.07 -22.45 13.35
CA ASN A 172 10.29 -22.31 14.80
C ASN A 172 9.53 -21.16 15.48
N CYS A 173 9.05 -20.15 14.76
CA CYS A 173 8.33 -19.03 15.37
C CYS A 173 6.95 -19.44 15.88
N GLY A 174 6.71 -19.21 17.17
CA GLY A 174 5.48 -19.59 17.86
C GLY A 174 5.53 -20.98 18.50
N ASN A 175 6.72 -21.57 18.67
CA ASN A 175 6.90 -22.88 19.30
C ASN A 175 6.94 -22.83 20.86
N GLY A 176 6.87 -21.62 21.43
CA GLY A 176 6.92 -21.33 22.87
C GLY A 176 8.33 -21.27 23.46
N GLN A 177 9.37 -21.33 22.65
CA GLN A 177 10.78 -21.24 23.02
C GLN A 177 11.41 -20.05 22.32
N LEU A 178 12.19 -19.27 23.05
CA LEU A 178 12.92 -18.15 22.46
C LEU A 178 14.25 -18.67 21.89
N ASP A 179 14.27 -18.96 20.60
CA ASP A 179 15.42 -19.52 19.89
C ASP A 179 16.46 -18.44 19.52
N GLU A 180 17.67 -18.87 19.14
CA GLU A 180 18.74 -17.95 18.76
C GLU A 180 18.32 -17.10 17.54
N GLY A 181 18.37 -15.79 17.71
CA GLY A 181 17.98 -14.84 16.66
C GLY A 181 16.49 -14.47 16.66
N GLU A 182 15.70 -14.96 17.61
CA GLU A 182 14.34 -14.48 17.87
C GLU A 182 14.35 -13.36 18.91
N ARG A 183 13.46 -12.38 18.70
CA ARG A 183 13.19 -11.32 19.67
C ARG A 183 12.05 -11.71 20.61
N CYS A 184 11.14 -12.52 20.13
CA CYS A 184 10.01 -13.09 20.85
C CYS A 184 9.58 -14.40 20.17
N ASP A 185 8.80 -15.22 20.85
CA ASP A 185 8.15 -16.41 20.29
C ASP A 185 6.76 -16.54 20.91
N GLY A 186 5.73 -16.13 20.15
CA GLY A 186 4.38 -16.01 20.70
C GLY A 186 4.35 -15.06 21.90
N ASP A 187 4.11 -15.60 23.11
CA ASP A 187 4.17 -14.83 24.36
C ASP A 187 5.58 -14.85 25.02
N ALA A 188 6.45 -15.77 24.62
CA ALA A 188 7.81 -15.85 25.13
C ALA A 188 8.65 -14.66 24.64
N GLY A 189 9.48 -14.10 25.52
CA GLY A 189 10.29 -12.93 25.20
C GLY A 189 9.50 -11.61 25.10
N LEU A 190 8.16 -11.64 25.19
CA LEU A 190 7.36 -10.42 25.26
C LEU A 190 7.66 -9.65 26.55
N THR A 191 7.65 -8.33 26.40
CA THR A 191 7.61 -7.38 27.52
C THR A 191 6.23 -6.70 27.52
N THR A 192 6.17 -5.44 27.91
CA THR A 192 4.97 -4.60 27.80
C THR A 192 5.20 -3.51 26.75
N CYS A 193 4.11 -2.97 26.18
CA CYS A 193 4.21 -1.81 25.30
C CYS A 193 4.92 -0.65 26.00
N GLU A 194 4.62 -0.42 27.28
CA GLU A 194 5.23 0.63 28.10
C GLU A 194 6.75 0.47 28.21
N ALA A 195 7.25 -0.77 28.29
CA ALA A 195 8.68 -1.05 28.37
C ALA A 195 9.43 -0.79 27.05
N LEU A 196 8.75 -0.70 25.91
CA LEU A 196 9.37 -0.30 24.64
C LEU A 196 9.61 1.22 24.56
N GLY A 197 8.97 2.00 25.44
CA GLY A 197 8.95 3.46 25.36
C GLY A 197 7.98 3.95 24.28
N GLY A 198 7.40 5.14 24.49
CA GLY A 198 6.45 5.75 23.54
C GLY A 198 5.00 5.24 23.63
N PHE A 199 4.73 4.23 24.46
CA PHE A 199 3.39 3.69 24.72
C PHE A 199 3.00 3.81 26.19
N THR A 200 1.70 3.95 26.46
CA THR A 200 1.12 4.02 27.81
C THR A 200 0.41 2.74 28.24
N GLY A 201 0.21 1.79 27.33
CA GLY A 201 -0.49 0.54 27.60
C GLY A 201 -0.71 -0.29 26.33
N GLY A 202 -1.72 -1.14 26.35
CA GLY A 202 -2.13 -1.99 25.23
C GLY A 202 -1.48 -3.38 25.22
N ARG A 203 -1.77 -4.14 24.16
CA ARG A 203 -1.26 -5.51 23.99
C ARG A 203 -0.08 -5.51 23.03
N LEU A 204 1.08 -5.91 23.53
CA LEU A 204 2.23 -6.23 22.68
C LEU A 204 2.06 -7.64 22.10
N ALA A 205 2.38 -7.83 20.83
CA ALA A 205 2.39 -9.14 20.20
C ALA A 205 3.76 -9.41 19.57
N CYS A 206 4.04 -10.68 19.29
CA CYS A 206 5.21 -11.07 18.52
C CYS A 206 4.87 -11.11 17.03
N ALA A 207 5.73 -10.58 16.18
CA ALA A 207 5.55 -10.66 14.74
C ALA A 207 5.63 -12.11 14.25
N ALA A 208 5.01 -12.37 13.10
CA ALA A 208 4.95 -13.69 12.46
C ALA A 208 6.34 -14.28 12.11
N ASP A 209 7.36 -13.44 12.02
CA ASP A 209 8.76 -13.81 11.78
C ASP A 209 9.59 -13.96 13.07
N CYS A 210 9.01 -13.64 14.23
CA CYS A 210 9.65 -13.62 15.54
C CYS A 210 10.88 -12.68 15.64
N LYS A 211 11.11 -11.80 14.66
CA LYS A 211 12.25 -10.88 14.64
C LYS A 211 11.94 -9.53 15.28
N GLN A 212 10.65 -9.19 15.37
CA GLN A 212 10.19 -7.90 15.86
C GLN A 212 8.94 -8.04 16.72
N PHE A 213 8.66 -6.98 17.50
CA PHE A 213 7.39 -6.88 18.21
C PHE A 213 6.36 -6.16 17.34
N GLU A 214 5.13 -6.68 17.33
CA GLU A 214 3.97 -6.03 16.74
C GLU A 214 3.35 -5.07 17.75
N THR A 215 3.36 -3.78 17.40
CA THR A 215 2.94 -2.68 18.29
C THR A 215 1.61 -2.06 17.89
N SER A 216 0.93 -2.60 16.88
CA SER A 216 -0.35 -2.08 16.36
C SER A 216 -1.48 -2.05 17.40
N ALA A 217 -1.41 -2.92 18.41
CA ALA A 217 -2.35 -2.96 19.54
C ALA A 217 -1.81 -2.28 20.82
N CYS A 218 -0.66 -1.59 20.74
CA CYS A 218 -0.16 -0.77 21.83
C CYS A 218 -0.89 0.58 21.89
N GLU A 219 -1.27 0.99 23.09
CA GLU A 219 -1.90 2.27 23.35
C GLU A 219 -0.84 3.36 23.51
N ARG A 220 -1.11 4.51 22.92
CA ARG A 220 -0.20 5.65 22.92
C ARG A 220 -0.67 6.69 23.94
N PRO A 221 0.25 7.48 24.53
CA PRO A 221 -0.17 8.67 25.24
C PRO A 221 -1.03 9.53 24.30
N ALA A 222 -2.08 10.15 24.83
CA ALA A 222 -2.80 11.16 24.07
C ALA A 222 -1.76 12.22 23.65
N ALA A 223 -1.51 12.33 22.34
CA ALA A 223 -0.58 13.32 21.83
C ALA A 223 -1.07 14.70 22.31
N PRO A 224 -0.20 15.54 22.89
CA PRO A 224 -0.54 16.94 23.07
C PRO A 224 -0.98 17.50 21.72
N ALA A 225 -2.07 18.27 21.74
CA ALA A 225 -2.68 18.78 20.51
C ALA A 225 -1.62 19.50 19.67
N CYS A 226 -1.41 19.03 18.43
CA CYS A 226 -0.31 19.44 17.56
C CYS A 226 -0.23 20.98 17.41
N GLU A 227 -1.38 21.64 17.39
CA GLU A 227 -1.55 23.09 17.35
C GLU A 227 -0.95 23.85 18.56
N HIS A 228 -0.56 23.16 19.62
CA HIS A 228 0.05 23.73 20.82
C HIS A 228 1.54 23.38 20.98
N LEU A 229 2.13 22.65 20.03
CA LEU A 229 3.50 22.14 20.14
C LEU A 229 4.59 23.08 19.61
N GLY A 230 4.21 24.23 19.03
CA GLY A 230 5.17 25.13 18.37
C GLY A 230 5.75 24.57 17.07
N LEU A 231 5.13 23.51 16.53
CA LEU A 231 5.45 22.93 15.24
C LEU A 231 4.93 23.82 14.11
N ARG A 232 5.69 23.94 13.03
CA ARG A 232 5.25 24.60 11.79
C ARG A 232 5.92 23.98 10.58
N LEU A 233 5.25 23.99 9.44
CA LEU A 233 5.95 23.83 8.16
C LEU A 233 6.95 24.97 8.00
N ASN A 234 8.18 24.60 7.67
CA ASN A 234 9.31 25.51 7.53
C ASN A 234 9.70 25.69 6.06
N GLU A 235 9.80 24.58 5.32
CA GLU A 235 10.16 24.57 3.91
C GLU A 235 9.29 23.54 3.17
N VAL A 236 8.91 23.82 1.93
CA VAL A 236 8.17 22.92 1.04
C VAL A 236 8.72 23.08 -0.36
N CYS A 237 9.02 21.98 -1.03
CA CYS A 237 9.46 22.06 -2.40
C CYS A 237 9.08 20.85 -3.25
N HIS A 238 8.81 21.13 -4.53
CA HIS A 238 8.62 20.10 -5.54
C HIS A 238 9.90 19.86 -6.34
N LYS A 239 10.11 18.60 -6.75
CA LYS A 239 11.28 18.09 -7.47
C LYS A 239 11.60 18.87 -8.75
N ASP A 240 10.58 19.43 -9.41
CA ASP A 240 10.75 20.12 -10.69
C ASP A 240 11.30 21.56 -10.50
N SER A 241 11.41 22.04 -9.25
CA SER A 241 11.93 23.38 -8.89
C SER A 241 13.45 23.46 -8.66
N LYS A 242 14.20 22.36 -8.83
CA LYS A 242 15.67 22.32 -8.63
C LYS A 242 16.14 22.72 -7.22
N CYS A 243 15.27 22.59 -6.24
CA CYS A 243 15.54 22.85 -4.82
C CYS A 243 16.04 21.61 -4.07
N GLY A 244 16.31 20.51 -4.79
CA GLY A 244 16.85 19.30 -4.18
C GLY A 244 18.31 19.50 -3.78
N VAL A 245 18.64 19.20 -2.54
CA VAL A 245 20.02 19.17 -2.05
C VAL A 245 20.59 17.76 -2.25
N GLU A 246 21.65 17.67 -3.07
CA GLU A 246 22.29 16.40 -3.41
C GLU A 246 22.72 15.64 -2.14
N GLY A 247 22.28 14.39 -2.03
CA GLY A 247 22.55 13.54 -0.88
C GLY A 247 21.67 13.79 0.36
N VAL A 248 20.74 14.75 0.30
CA VAL A 248 19.81 15.07 1.40
C VAL A 248 18.35 14.88 0.97
N THR A 249 17.98 15.38 -0.22
CA THR A 249 16.62 15.25 -0.77
C THR A 249 16.67 14.70 -2.19
N GLN A 250 15.77 13.79 -2.57
CA GLN A 250 15.75 13.14 -3.89
C GLN A 250 14.46 13.37 -4.70
N GLY A 251 13.43 13.96 -4.10
CA GLY A 251 12.14 14.22 -4.77
C GLY A 251 11.44 15.47 -4.24
N ASP A 252 10.11 15.40 -4.16
CA ASP A 252 9.33 16.40 -3.45
C ASP A 252 9.58 16.23 -1.95
N TRP A 253 9.75 17.34 -1.25
CA TRP A 253 10.03 17.30 0.18
C TRP A 253 9.34 18.46 0.91
N LEU A 254 9.13 18.26 2.20
CA LEU A 254 8.70 19.30 3.11
C LEU A 254 9.43 19.14 4.44
N GLU A 255 9.45 20.21 5.22
CA GLU A 255 10.14 20.26 6.49
C GLU A 255 9.22 20.80 7.59
N ILE A 256 9.26 20.14 8.74
CA ILE A 256 8.61 20.58 9.96
C ILE A 256 9.70 21.07 10.93
N TYR A 257 9.56 22.31 11.40
CA TYR A 257 10.40 22.89 12.44
C TYR A 257 9.68 22.91 13.78
N ASN A 258 10.40 22.62 14.85
CA ASN A 258 9.93 22.77 16.22
C ASN A 258 10.49 24.05 16.86
N ALA A 259 9.63 25.05 17.04
CA ALA A 259 9.98 26.32 17.67
C ALA A 259 10.02 26.28 19.21
N ALA A 260 9.57 25.19 19.82
CA ALA A 260 9.62 25.01 21.25
C ALA A 260 11.04 24.65 21.73
N ALA A 261 11.28 24.84 23.03
CA ALA A 261 12.54 24.43 23.67
C ALA A 261 12.59 22.91 23.94
N GLU A 262 11.43 22.27 24.04
CA GLU A 262 11.30 20.84 24.32
C GLU A 262 11.02 20.05 23.03
N ALA A 263 11.34 18.76 23.06
CA ALA A 263 11.01 17.89 21.94
C ALA A 263 9.48 17.77 21.75
N ALA A 264 9.02 17.82 20.50
CA ALA A 264 7.62 17.72 20.13
C ALA A 264 7.36 16.43 19.35
N ASP A 265 6.42 15.62 19.82
CA ASP A 265 5.91 14.44 19.10
C ASP A 265 5.04 14.90 17.92
N VAL A 266 5.44 14.55 16.70
CA VAL A 266 4.71 14.95 15.48
C VAL A 266 3.68 13.92 15.06
N SER A 267 3.72 12.71 15.62
CA SER A 267 2.91 11.57 15.15
C SER A 267 1.41 11.86 15.18
N GLY A 268 0.95 12.71 16.10
CA GLY A 268 -0.44 13.14 16.21
C GLY A 268 -0.84 14.29 15.27
N CYS A 269 0.08 14.87 14.51
CA CYS A 269 -0.21 15.92 13.54
C CYS A 269 -0.71 15.32 12.21
N TYR A 270 -1.40 16.13 11.42
CA TYR A 270 -1.86 15.76 10.08
C TYR A 270 -1.21 16.63 9.01
N LEU A 271 -0.98 16.05 7.83
CA LEU A 271 -0.60 16.79 6.64
C LEU A 271 -1.72 16.74 5.61
N ARG A 272 -2.03 17.88 5.00
CA ARG A 272 -2.98 17.97 3.89
C ARG A 272 -2.30 18.67 2.71
N ILE A 273 -2.36 18.04 1.55
CA ILE A 273 -1.79 18.57 0.30
C ILE A 273 -2.88 18.62 -0.77
N PHE A 274 -2.99 19.76 -1.43
CA PHE A 274 -3.98 19.98 -2.49
C PHE A 274 -3.47 20.96 -3.56
N GLU A 275 -3.97 20.77 -4.77
CA GLU A 275 -3.69 21.67 -5.90
C GLU A 275 -4.75 22.77 -5.98
N THR A 276 -4.32 24.00 -6.26
CA THR A 276 -5.21 25.17 -6.39
C THR A 276 -5.89 25.27 -7.76
N THR A 277 -5.35 24.62 -8.80
CA THR A 277 -5.80 24.74 -10.20
C THR A 277 -6.59 23.55 -10.72
N GLY A 278 -6.62 22.42 -9.99
CA GLY A 278 -7.68 21.41 -10.06
C GLY A 278 -7.24 19.99 -10.44
N ALA A 279 -7.36 19.06 -9.48
CA ALA A 279 -7.94 17.70 -9.60
C ALA A 279 -7.64 16.85 -8.35
N LEU A 280 -6.59 17.16 -7.60
CA LEU A 280 -6.19 16.39 -6.41
C LEU A 280 -6.51 17.14 -5.11
N ARG A 281 -7.49 16.63 -4.36
CA ARG A 281 -7.63 16.86 -2.92
C ARG A 281 -7.31 15.55 -2.23
N ARG A 282 -6.06 15.38 -1.75
CA ARG A 282 -5.79 14.27 -0.84
C ARG A 282 -6.40 14.62 0.52
N GLY A 283 -7.04 13.65 1.15
CA GLY A 283 -7.50 13.79 2.54
C GLY A 283 -6.31 14.10 3.45
N SER A 284 -6.59 14.60 4.65
CA SER A 284 -5.57 14.77 5.68
C SER A 284 -4.97 13.41 6.07
N THR A 285 -3.65 13.26 5.99
CA THR A 285 -2.92 12.06 6.40
C THR A 285 -2.33 12.29 7.77
N GLN A 286 -2.61 11.40 8.73
CA GLN A 286 -2.00 11.47 10.06
C GLN A 286 -0.53 11.05 9.99
N LEU A 287 0.38 11.75 10.66
CA LEU A 287 1.79 11.41 10.58
C LEU A 287 2.10 10.01 11.13
N ALA A 288 1.40 9.58 12.18
CA ALA A 288 1.52 8.25 12.76
C ALA A 288 1.14 7.10 11.80
N SER A 289 0.40 7.35 10.72
CA SER A 289 0.04 6.28 9.76
C SER A 289 1.15 6.01 8.75
N ILE A 290 2.28 6.70 8.86
CA ILE A 290 3.40 6.62 7.94
C ILE A 290 4.53 5.87 8.61
N ARG A 291 5.06 4.88 7.89
CA ARG A 291 6.21 4.11 8.37
C ARG A 291 7.41 5.01 8.65
N GLY A 292 7.98 4.90 9.83
CA GLY A 292 9.09 5.71 10.33
C GLY A 292 8.67 6.99 11.07
N LEU A 293 7.40 7.40 10.98
CA LEU A 293 6.86 8.56 11.70
C LEU A 293 5.91 8.18 12.83
N GLU A 294 5.73 6.88 13.06
CA GLU A 294 4.89 6.39 14.15
C GLU A 294 5.35 6.99 15.46
N PHE A 295 6.66 7.08 15.74
CA PHE A 295 7.20 7.64 16.99
C PHE A 295 8.09 8.86 16.76
N ALA A 296 7.91 9.56 15.63
CA ALA A 296 8.78 10.68 15.30
C ALA A 296 8.57 11.85 16.28
N SER A 297 9.68 12.36 16.79
CA SER A 297 9.74 13.59 17.58
C SER A 297 10.78 14.52 17.00
N VAL A 298 10.47 15.82 16.97
CA VAL A 298 11.41 16.87 16.58
C VAL A 298 11.99 17.47 17.86
N PRO A 299 13.32 17.43 18.09
CA PRO A 299 13.94 18.11 19.22
C PRO A 299 13.58 19.61 19.25
N GLY A 300 13.64 20.24 20.42
CA GLY A 300 13.43 21.68 20.51
C GLY A 300 14.46 22.45 19.66
N GLY A 301 13.99 23.36 18.80
CA GLY A 301 14.82 24.03 17.78
C GLY A 301 15.29 23.12 16.64
N GLY A 302 14.78 21.89 16.55
CA GLY A 302 15.15 20.91 15.53
C GLY A 302 14.22 20.92 14.31
N TYR A 303 14.60 20.10 13.33
CA TYR A 303 13.95 19.98 12.03
C TYR A 303 13.66 18.52 11.70
N LEU A 304 12.54 18.27 11.03
CA LEU A 304 12.20 16.98 10.44
C LEU A 304 11.91 17.18 8.95
N VAL A 305 12.80 16.65 8.13
CA VAL A 305 12.65 16.61 6.67
C VAL A 305 11.88 15.35 6.28
N LEU A 306 10.79 15.53 5.56
CA LEU A 306 10.04 14.46 4.90
C LEU A 306 10.33 14.53 3.40
N ASP A 307 11.09 13.58 2.89
CA ASP A 307 11.48 13.48 1.47
C ASP A 307 10.98 12.17 0.85
N ASN A 308 10.65 12.22 -0.44
CA ASN A 308 10.46 11.07 -1.32
C ASN A 308 9.38 10.07 -0.85
N ASN A 309 8.37 10.56 -0.12
CA ASN A 309 7.22 9.76 0.27
C ASN A 309 5.99 10.15 -0.57
N LYS A 310 5.85 9.53 -1.75
CA LYS A 310 4.76 9.80 -2.71
C LYS A 310 3.34 9.60 -2.17
N ALA A 311 3.18 8.92 -1.04
CA ALA A 311 1.88 8.82 -0.38
C ALA A 311 1.43 10.15 0.22
N ILE A 312 2.38 11.05 0.52
CA ILE A 312 2.16 12.33 1.21
C ILE A 312 2.70 13.47 0.36
N VAL A 313 3.99 13.44 0.04
CA VAL A 313 4.74 14.50 -0.63
C VAL A 313 4.81 14.16 -2.11
N ASP A 314 3.76 14.56 -2.81
CA ASP A 314 3.62 14.53 -4.27
C ASP A 314 3.16 15.93 -4.67
N LEU A 315 4.11 16.85 -4.71
CA LEU A 315 3.89 18.28 -4.86
C LEU A 315 4.05 18.65 -6.33
N ALA A 316 3.09 19.38 -6.86
CA ALA A 316 3.23 20.12 -8.11
C ALA A 316 3.49 21.61 -7.84
N ASP A 317 3.94 22.33 -8.85
CA ASP A 317 4.00 23.80 -8.81
C ASP A 317 2.63 24.40 -8.43
N GLY A 318 2.60 25.27 -7.42
CA GLY A 318 1.38 25.86 -6.88
C GLY A 318 0.55 24.95 -5.98
N SER A 319 1.07 23.78 -5.59
CA SER A 319 0.45 22.93 -4.56
C SER A 319 0.58 23.58 -3.19
N VAL A 320 -0.44 23.44 -2.36
CA VAL A 320 -0.41 23.91 -0.97
C VAL A 320 -0.24 22.70 -0.06
N ALA A 321 0.74 22.78 0.84
CA ALA A 321 0.90 21.86 1.96
C ALA A 321 0.47 22.56 3.26
N GLU A 322 -0.34 21.87 4.05
CA GLU A 322 -0.82 22.35 5.35
C GLU A 322 -0.43 21.34 6.43
N LEU A 323 0.10 21.86 7.54
CA LEU A 323 0.19 21.15 8.81
C LEU A 323 -1.08 21.44 9.60
N LEU A 324 -1.74 20.38 10.02
CA LEU A 324 -3.00 20.40 10.73
C LEU A 324 -2.83 19.80 12.14
N GLY A 325 -3.69 20.29 13.03
CA GLY A 325 -3.82 19.89 14.42
C GLY A 325 -4.21 18.43 14.58
N SER A 326 -4.31 17.98 15.83
CA SER A 326 -4.59 16.57 16.12
C SER A 326 -6.01 16.11 15.80
N ASP A 327 -6.89 17.05 15.46
CA ASP A 327 -8.25 16.79 14.96
C ASP A 327 -8.30 16.59 13.43
N GLY A 328 -7.19 16.80 12.72
CA GLY A 328 -7.11 16.73 11.26
C GLY A 328 -7.77 17.92 10.54
N GLU A 329 -8.20 18.95 11.26
CA GLU A 329 -8.98 20.08 10.71
C GLU A 329 -8.42 21.44 11.10
N THR A 330 -7.90 21.58 12.34
CA THR A 330 -7.35 22.83 12.86
C THR A 330 -6.05 23.17 12.12
N LEU A 331 -6.05 24.26 11.35
CA LEU A 331 -4.83 24.68 10.63
C LEU A 331 -3.76 25.18 11.60
N VAL A 332 -2.57 24.57 11.56
CA VAL A 332 -1.37 25.08 12.24
C VAL A 332 -0.70 26.13 11.36
N ASN A 333 -0.26 25.74 10.17
CA ASN A 333 0.16 26.65 9.09
C ASN A 333 0.15 25.94 7.74
N GLY A 334 0.35 26.70 6.65
CA GLY A 334 0.52 26.15 5.31
C GLY A 334 1.55 26.92 4.50
N LEU A 335 2.16 26.24 3.52
CA LEU A 335 3.12 26.78 2.57
C LEU A 335 2.75 26.32 1.16
N THR A 336 3.01 27.18 0.17
CA THR A 336 2.81 26.86 -1.25
C THR A 336 4.13 26.43 -1.86
N ALA A 337 4.13 25.32 -2.60
CA ALA A 337 5.28 24.90 -3.40
C ALA A 337 5.44 25.85 -4.59
N SER A 338 6.55 26.59 -4.65
CA SER A 338 6.84 27.58 -5.71
C SER A 338 7.73 27.00 -6.83
N SER A 339 7.66 27.57 -8.04
CA SER A 339 8.36 27.12 -9.26
C SER A 339 9.71 27.79 -9.60
N ALA A 340 10.24 28.75 -8.83
CA ALA A 340 11.32 29.60 -9.36
C ALA A 340 12.38 30.08 -8.37
N TYR A 341 13.60 29.57 -8.55
CA TYR A 341 14.85 30.26 -8.21
C TYR A 341 15.05 31.45 -9.17
N ARG A 342 14.91 32.69 -8.68
CA ARG A 342 15.40 33.90 -9.37
C ARG A 342 16.52 34.51 -8.54
N ALA A 343 17.74 34.37 -9.03
CA ALA A 343 18.89 35.13 -8.53
C ALA A 343 18.61 36.63 -8.73
N GLU A 344 18.47 37.42 -7.65
CA GLU A 344 18.99 38.79 -7.41
C GLU A 344 18.31 39.42 -6.15
N GLY A 345 18.89 39.21 -4.95
CA GLY A 345 18.86 40.08 -3.73
C GLY A 345 17.56 40.39 -2.95
N GLU A 346 17.62 40.34 -1.60
CA GLU A 346 16.68 40.89 -0.59
C GLU A 346 15.49 40.02 -0.04
N ALA A 347 15.83 39.02 0.84
CA ALA A 347 15.14 38.45 2.04
C ALA A 347 13.89 37.46 2.05
N CYS A 348 14.15 36.22 2.54
CA CYS A 348 13.42 35.31 3.49
C CYS A 348 11.95 34.84 3.31
N SER A 349 11.70 33.92 2.37
CA SER A 349 10.93 32.65 2.53
C SER A 349 10.79 31.95 1.15
N ILE A 350 10.95 30.62 1.07
CA ILE A 350 10.78 29.85 -0.19
C ILE A 350 9.32 29.82 -0.69
N ASP A 351 8.43 30.59 -0.06
CA ASP A 351 7.05 30.77 -0.48
C ASP A 351 6.86 31.70 -1.69
N GLU A 352 7.87 32.48 -2.14
CA GLU A 352 7.88 33.08 -3.49
C GLU A 352 9.16 33.85 -3.91
N ASP A 353 10.22 33.96 -3.07
CA ASP A 353 11.24 35.01 -3.25
C ASP A 353 12.73 34.57 -3.36
N GLY A 354 13.02 33.30 -3.73
CA GLY A 354 14.35 32.94 -4.27
C GLY A 354 15.45 32.50 -3.28
N ASP A 355 15.11 31.89 -2.14
CA ASP A 355 16.10 31.37 -1.17
C ASP A 355 16.86 30.09 -1.64
N VAL A 356 17.94 29.78 -0.91
CA VAL A 356 18.68 28.51 -1.02
C VAL A 356 18.03 27.48 -0.08
N PRO A 357 17.63 26.30 -0.57
CA PRO A 357 17.11 25.22 0.27
C PRO A 357 18.08 24.81 1.37
N THR A 358 17.59 24.66 2.60
CA THR A 358 18.40 24.26 3.76
C THR A 358 17.79 23.10 4.56
N PRO A 359 17.59 21.91 3.95
CA PRO A 359 16.97 20.81 4.66
C PRO A 359 17.78 20.42 5.89
N GLY A 360 17.11 20.37 7.04
CA GLY A 360 17.66 20.03 8.35
C GLY A 360 18.34 21.20 9.09
N ALA A 361 18.18 22.45 8.65
CA ALA A 361 18.83 23.61 9.24
C ALA A 361 17.94 24.86 9.24
N GLU A 362 18.37 25.91 9.94
CA GLU A 362 17.75 27.23 9.85
C GLU A 362 17.82 27.75 8.41
N ASN A 363 16.73 28.36 7.95
CA ASN A 363 16.67 29.03 6.66
C ASN A 363 17.81 30.04 6.56
N VAL A 364 18.70 29.85 5.59
CA VAL A 364 19.75 30.82 5.30
C VAL A 364 19.21 31.80 4.27
N CYS A 365 18.61 32.87 4.75
CA CYS A 365 18.36 34.02 3.91
C CYS A 365 19.69 34.73 3.65
N GLN A 366 19.92 35.18 2.42
CA GLN A 366 20.99 36.15 2.21
C GLN A 366 20.54 37.47 2.83
N ASP A 367 21.21 37.89 3.90
CA ASP A 367 21.22 39.27 4.34
C ASP A 367 21.87 40.12 3.25
N ASP A 368 21.36 41.32 3.04
CA ASP A 368 21.70 42.18 1.91
C ASP A 368 22.90 43.11 2.11
#